data_AF-A0A833VTQ2-F1
#
_entry.id   AF-A0A833VTQ2-F1
#
_cell.length_a   1.000
_cell.length_b   1.000
_cell.length_c   1.000
_cell.angle_alpha   90.00
_cell.angle_beta   90.00
_cell.angle_gamma   90.00
#
_symmetry.space_group_name_H-M   'P 1'
#
loop_
_entity.id
_entity.type
_entity.pdbx_description
1 polymer ?
#
loop_
_entity_poly.entity_id
_entity_poly.type
_entity_poly.pdbx_seq_one_letter_code
_entity_poly.pdbx_strand_id
1 'polypeptide(L)'
;MRIGKDALTWSFVKLFGLHVRCDLHEFEKFPASHAWRWKTAGLWRTRLLTKAQCCGVIVSIMERSDRVELLVDDGTELVKAVLWREGAQAQVTLGDLVHVEGKLNVDKSWDAVEQSRELRILRISKVEDPNEEFLHWTQVVELEQACYSAGEKSFSASAGAGSDAQGGTHWENIAREAFFRLTIDPSRKQEFLGRRDRDRHGDMLLETLESILNKQKTSSTTEAADVVFSDLMAREDYDAVTNGNNGAVNKKLRIRALQYVFRMLRRAGLLFLEDDQADRHILLSFEAVLKPALLQFLRDHPGGLSVPEIADAIMIQKRFKCIPLQWIETSLGHLFTSQLVVQRDEPHLFFLK
;
A
#
# COMPACT_ATOMS: atom_id res chain seq x y z
N MET A 1 1.25 -14.65 -6.74
CA MET A 1 1.89 -14.17 -7.99
C MET A 1 3.36 -14.60 -7.97
N ARG A 2 3.85 -15.37 -8.94
CA ARG A 2 5.29 -15.65 -9.08
C ARG A 2 5.95 -14.41 -9.69
N ILE A 3 6.79 -13.73 -8.92
CA ILE A 3 7.46 -12.48 -9.31
C ILE A 3 8.23 -12.67 -10.62
N GLY A 4 8.10 -11.72 -11.55
CA GLY A 4 8.82 -11.73 -12.83
C GLY A 4 8.21 -12.55 -13.96
N LYS A 5 7.08 -13.23 -13.73
CA LYS A 5 6.33 -13.93 -14.81
C LYS A 5 5.32 -13.04 -15.55
N ASP A 6 4.97 -11.89 -14.98
CA ASP A 6 4.08 -10.93 -15.63
C ASP A 6 4.86 -10.13 -16.68
N ALA A 7 4.36 -10.13 -17.93
CA ALA A 7 4.96 -9.40 -19.03
C ALA A 7 5.08 -7.89 -18.74
N LEU A 8 4.15 -7.32 -17.96
CA LEU A 8 4.18 -5.92 -17.55
C LEU A 8 5.36 -5.59 -16.62
N THR A 9 5.91 -6.58 -15.92
CA THR A 9 7.07 -6.36 -15.04
C THR A 9 8.29 -5.87 -15.83
N TRP A 10 8.47 -6.33 -17.07
CA TRP A 10 9.68 -6.09 -17.86
C TRP A 10 9.51 -5.09 -19.00
N SER A 11 8.26 -4.70 -19.27
CA SER A 11 7.86 -3.79 -20.34
C SER A 11 7.94 -2.34 -19.91
N PHE A 12 8.13 -1.42 -20.86
CA PHE A 12 7.91 0.00 -20.62
C PHE A 12 6.41 0.27 -20.63
N VAL A 13 5.78 0.27 -19.45
CA VAL A 13 4.36 0.59 -19.35
C VAL A 13 4.13 2.07 -19.61
N LYS A 14 3.12 2.41 -20.41
CA LYS A 14 2.78 3.79 -20.70
C LYS A 14 2.01 4.35 -19.52
N LEU A 15 2.47 5.46 -18.96
CA LEU A 15 1.89 6.05 -17.75
C LEU A 15 1.81 7.57 -17.89
N PHE A 16 0.74 8.14 -17.35
CA PHE A 16 0.68 9.57 -17.04
C PHE A 16 1.65 9.95 -15.92
N GLY A 17 2.02 11.22 -15.86
CA GLY A 17 2.81 11.79 -14.79
C GLY A 17 2.14 11.61 -13.43
N LEU A 18 0.81 11.75 -13.38
CA LEU A 18 0.00 11.50 -12.19
C LEU A 18 0.20 10.06 -11.68
N HIS A 19 0.20 9.09 -12.59
CA HIS A 19 0.42 7.70 -12.22
C HIS A 19 1.82 7.51 -11.61
N VAL A 20 2.86 8.02 -12.27
CA VAL A 20 4.24 7.87 -11.82
C VAL A 20 4.46 8.53 -10.45
N ARG A 21 3.91 9.73 -10.24
CA ARG A 21 4.15 10.51 -9.02
C ARG A 21 3.26 10.06 -7.86
N CYS A 22 1.97 9.88 -8.12
CA CYS A 22 0.95 9.79 -7.08
C CYS A 22 0.38 8.37 -6.91
N ASP A 23 0.13 7.63 -7.99
CA ASP A 23 -0.68 6.40 -7.93
C ASP A 23 0.12 5.11 -7.87
N LEU A 24 1.40 5.13 -8.28
CA LEU A 24 2.26 3.98 -8.06
C LEU A 24 2.48 3.76 -6.57
N HIS A 25 2.45 2.50 -6.15
CA HIS A 25 2.68 2.10 -4.77
C HIS A 25 3.91 1.22 -4.65
N GLU A 26 4.44 1.05 -3.44
CA GLU A 26 5.50 0.08 -3.20
C GLU A 26 4.90 -1.33 -3.20
N PHE A 27 5.46 -2.24 -4.01
CA PHE A 27 5.04 -3.63 -4.06
C PHE A 27 5.42 -4.34 -2.75
N GLU A 28 4.47 -5.05 -2.16
CA GLU A 28 4.68 -5.76 -0.90
C GLU A 28 5.89 -6.71 -1.02
N LYS A 29 6.77 -6.68 -0.01
CA LYS A 29 8.02 -7.45 0.09
C LYS A 29 9.22 -6.91 -0.73
N PHE A 30 9.07 -5.81 -1.47
CA PHE A 30 10.18 -5.20 -2.23
C PHE A 30 10.30 -3.69 -1.94
N PRO A 31 11.21 -3.28 -1.04
CA PRO A 31 11.44 -1.87 -0.76
C PRO A 31 11.83 -1.08 -2.01
N ALA A 32 11.31 0.14 -2.16
CA ALA A 32 11.55 1.02 -3.31
C ALA A 32 11.12 0.44 -4.68
N SER A 33 10.22 -0.54 -4.67
CA SER A 33 9.56 -1.05 -5.88
C SER A 33 8.36 -0.21 -6.27
N HIS A 34 7.79 -0.52 -7.45
CA HIS A 34 6.68 0.22 -8.02
C HIS A 34 5.59 -0.77 -8.43
N ALA A 35 4.36 -0.49 -8.03
CA ALA A 35 3.23 -1.38 -8.19
C ALA A 35 2.04 -0.61 -8.74
N TRP A 36 1.51 -1.08 -9.87
CA TRP A 36 0.16 -0.72 -10.28
C TRP A 36 -0.83 -1.42 -9.36
N ARG A 37 -1.80 -0.69 -8.80
CA ARG A 37 -2.84 -1.24 -7.95
C ARG A 37 -4.21 -0.99 -8.57
N TRP A 38 -5.04 -2.02 -8.57
CA TRP A 38 -6.43 -1.88 -8.98
C TRP A 38 -7.31 -2.78 -8.12
N LYS A 39 -8.62 -2.52 -8.16
CA LYS A 39 -9.62 -3.31 -7.44
C LYS A 39 -10.47 -4.07 -8.46
N THR A 40 -10.60 -5.38 -8.28
CA THR A 40 -11.51 -6.21 -9.09
C THR A 40 -12.26 -7.15 -8.16
N ALA A 41 -13.60 -7.13 -8.23
CA ALA A 41 -14.49 -7.95 -7.40
C ALA A 41 -14.15 -7.84 -5.90
N GLY A 42 -14.01 -6.61 -5.39
CA GLY A 42 -13.71 -6.38 -3.98
C GLY A 42 -12.25 -6.58 -3.56
N LEU A 43 -11.42 -7.23 -4.39
CA LEU A 43 -10.03 -7.59 -4.05
C LEU A 43 -9.03 -6.59 -4.65
N TRP A 44 -8.11 -6.12 -3.80
CA TRP A 44 -6.93 -5.39 -4.27
C TRP A 44 -6.00 -6.34 -5.02
N ARG A 45 -5.67 -5.95 -6.24
CA ARG A 45 -4.68 -6.61 -7.09
C ARG A 45 -3.52 -5.66 -7.30
N THR A 46 -2.33 -6.22 -7.42
CA THR A 46 -1.11 -5.46 -7.65
C THR A 46 -0.28 -6.11 -8.74
N ARG A 47 0.37 -5.30 -9.57
CA ARG A 47 1.35 -5.74 -10.56
C ARG A 47 2.62 -4.96 -10.37
N LEU A 48 3.72 -5.69 -10.27
CA LEU A 48 5.05 -5.09 -10.18
C LEU A 48 5.40 -4.45 -11.52
N LEU A 49 5.82 -3.19 -11.47
CA LEU A 49 6.32 -2.41 -12.59
C LEU A 49 7.79 -2.05 -12.32
N THR A 50 8.65 -2.18 -13.33
CA THR A 50 10.06 -1.81 -13.20
C THR A 50 10.49 -0.71 -14.16
N LYS A 51 9.74 -0.51 -15.24
CA LYS A 51 10.02 0.48 -16.29
C LYS A 51 8.73 1.14 -16.71
N ALA A 52 8.83 2.39 -17.13
CA ALA A 52 7.71 3.13 -17.69
C ALA A 52 8.16 3.99 -18.87
N GLN A 53 7.18 4.35 -19.69
CA GLN A 53 7.28 5.34 -20.74
C GLN A 53 6.31 6.48 -20.41
N CYS A 54 6.78 7.71 -20.49
CA CYS A 54 5.96 8.92 -20.44
C CYS A 54 6.15 9.72 -21.72
N CYS A 55 5.14 10.52 -22.06
CA CYS A 55 5.19 11.52 -23.13
C CYS A 55 4.82 12.87 -22.52
N GLY A 56 5.63 13.90 -22.76
CA GLY A 56 5.33 15.24 -22.27
C GLY A 56 6.41 16.25 -22.62
N VAL A 57 6.19 17.50 -22.26
CA VAL A 57 7.04 18.64 -22.58
C VAL A 57 8.14 18.82 -21.54
N ILE A 58 9.36 19.13 -21.98
CA ILE A 58 10.47 19.47 -21.09
C ILE A 58 10.26 20.88 -20.52
N VAL A 59 10.03 20.98 -19.21
CA VAL A 59 9.80 22.25 -18.51
C VAL A 59 10.97 22.69 -17.62
N SER A 60 11.92 21.79 -17.34
CA SER A 60 13.15 22.11 -16.61
C SER A 60 14.29 21.21 -17.04
N ILE A 61 15.50 21.77 -17.09
CA ILE A 61 16.76 21.06 -17.33
C ILE A 61 17.77 21.53 -16.29
N MET A 62 18.38 20.59 -15.57
CA MET A 62 19.43 20.86 -14.60
C MET A 62 20.60 19.91 -14.85
N GLU A 63 21.68 20.45 -15.41
CA GLU A 63 22.91 19.71 -15.65
C GLU A 63 23.79 19.75 -14.40
N ARG A 64 24.30 18.58 -14.01
CA ARG A 64 25.25 18.38 -12.92
C ARG A 64 26.43 17.59 -13.45
N SER A 65 27.52 17.53 -12.67
CA SER A 65 28.74 16.83 -13.07
C SER A 65 28.53 15.33 -13.36
N ASP A 66 27.60 14.70 -12.65
CA ASP A 66 27.34 13.25 -12.65
C ASP A 66 26.02 12.85 -13.33
N ARG A 67 25.16 13.82 -13.65
CA ARG A 67 23.81 13.57 -14.18
C ARG A 67 23.16 14.79 -14.81
N VAL A 68 22.11 14.54 -15.59
CA VAL A 68 21.15 15.56 -16.05
C VAL A 68 19.79 15.24 -15.45
N GLU A 69 19.19 16.22 -14.77
CA GLU A 69 17.84 16.13 -14.22
C GLU A 69 16.88 16.94 -15.11
N LEU A 70 15.80 16.29 -15.55
CA LEU A 70 14.76 16.86 -16.38
C LEU A 70 13.43 16.84 -15.62
N LEU A 71 12.57 17.83 -15.87
CA LEU A 71 11.15 17.76 -15.52
C LEU A 71 10.33 17.65 -16.80
N VAL A 72 9.48 16.62 -16.86
CA VAL A 72 8.55 16.34 -17.96
C VAL A 72 7.14 16.65 -17.48
N ASP A 73 6.41 17.44 -18.24
CA ASP A 73 5.02 17.81 -17.98
C ASP A 73 4.12 17.25 -19.07
N ASP A 74 3.18 16.37 -18.69
CA ASP A 74 2.17 15.81 -19.59
C ASP A 74 0.77 16.39 -19.33
N GLY A 75 0.69 17.48 -18.55
CA GLY A 75 -0.54 18.11 -18.13
C GLY A 75 -1.24 17.44 -16.94
N THR A 76 -0.72 16.31 -16.45
CA THR A 76 -1.30 15.59 -15.30
C THR A 76 -0.51 15.82 -14.01
N GLU A 77 0.82 15.70 -14.06
CA GLU A 77 1.76 16.00 -12.96
C GLU A 77 3.20 16.08 -13.49
N LEU A 78 4.08 16.76 -12.75
CA LEU A 78 5.49 16.86 -13.12
C LEU A 78 6.27 15.59 -12.76
N VAL A 79 6.89 14.97 -13.76
CA VAL A 79 7.74 13.78 -13.61
C VAL A 79 9.21 14.16 -13.64
N LYS A 80 9.96 13.78 -12.60
CA LYS A 80 11.42 13.87 -12.59
C LYS A 80 12.01 12.74 -13.42
N ALA A 81 12.81 13.09 -14.43
CA ALA A 81 13.55 12.13 -15.23
C ALA A 81 15.06 12.41 -15.13
N VAL A 82 15.87 11.39 -14.86
CA VAL A 82 17.30 11.56 -14.56
C VAL A 82 18.15 10.68 -15.47
N LEU A 83 19.07 11.31 -16.20
CA LEU A 83 20.11 10.64 -16.97
C LEU A 83 21.41 10.62 -16.15
N TRP A 84 21.79 9.46 -15.65
CA TRP A 84 23.04 9.27 -14.89
C TRP A 84 24.20 8.95 -15.84
N ARG A 85 25.14 9.91 -15.98
CA ARG A 85 26.38 9.74 -16.74
C ARG A 85 27.28 10.96 -16.46
N GLU A 86 28.55 10.70 -16.17
CA GLU A 86 29.54 11.77 -15.98
C GLU A 86 29.70 12.60 -17.25
N GLY A 87 29.69 13.93 -17.09
CA GLY A 87 29.76 14.86 -18.22
C GLY A 87 28.59 14.74 -19.20
N ALA A 88 27.46 14.17 -18.78
CA ALA A 88 26.26 14.14 -19.60
C ALA A 88 25.70 15.54 -19.83
N GLN A 89 25.27 15.78 -21.06
CA GLN A 89 24.54 16.98 -21.46
C GLN A 89 23.12 16.58 -21.88
N ALA A 90 22.17 17.49 -21.70
CA ALA A 90 20.82 17.28 -22.15
C ALA A 90 20.79 17.13 -23.68
N GLN A 91 20.17 16.05 -24.17
CA GLN A 91 19.98 15.82 -25.61
C GLN A 91 18.69 16.47 -26.16
N VAL A 92 18.01 17.23 -25.30
CA VAL A 92 16.71 17.86 -25.53
C VAL A 92 16.74 19.28 -24.95
N THR A 93 15.85 20.13 -25.41
CA THR A 93 15.76 21.54 -25.00
C THR A 93 14.44 21.84 -24.29
N LEU A 94 14.38 22.96 -23.57
CA LEU A 94 13.14 23.43 -22.94
C LEU A 94 12.05 23.63 -24.00
N GLY A 95 10.85 23.12 -23.72
CA GLY A 95 9.72 23.17 -24.65
C GLY A 95 9.64 22.02 -25.65
N ASP A 96 10.66 21.14 -25.73
CA ASP A 96 10.56 19.95 -26.57
C ASP A 96 9.54 18.97 -26.00
N LEU A 97 8.64 18.48 -26.86
CA LEU A 97 7.84 17.29 -26.57
C LEU A 97 8.71 16.05 -26.72
N VAL A 98 8.69 15.17 -25.72
CA VAL A 98 9.58 14.01 -25.69
C VAL A 98 8.87 12.73 -25.27
N HIS A 99 9.35 11.59 -25.78
CA HIS A 99 9.15 10.32 -25.14
C HIS A 99 10.33 10.01 -24.22
N VAL A 100 10.03 9.69 -22.96
CA VAL A 100 11.00 9.25 -21.98
C VAL A 100 10.69 7.82 -21.59
N GLU A 101 11.61 6.92 -21.89
CA GLU A 101 11.58 5.56 -21.39
C GLU A 101 12.64 5.36 -20.32
N GLY A 102 12.21 4.93 -19.14
CA GLY A 102 13.10 4.83 -18.00
C GLY A 102 12.78 3.68 -17.07
N LYS A 103 13.74 3.38 -16.19
CA LYS A 103 13.49 2.54 -15.01
C LYS A 103 12.82 3.40 -13.95
N LEU A 104 11.75 2.89 -13.37
CA LEU A 104 11.12 3.52 -12.23
C LEU A 104 12.07 3.42 -11.03
N ASN A 105 12.31 4.54 -10.36
CA ASN A 105 13.13 4.62 -9.16
C ASN A 105 12.49 5.54 -8.13
N VAL A 106 12.83 5.33 -6.86
CA VAL A 106 12.51 6.28 -5.78
C VAL A 106 13.71 7.21 -5.60
N ASP A 107 13.50 8.51 -5.70
CA ASP A 107 14.52 9.50 -5.37
C ASP A 107 14.84 9.37 -3.87
N LYS A 108 16.13 9.18 -3.59
CA LYS A 108 16.65 9.03 -2.23
C LYS A 108 17.26 10.32 -1.70
N SER A 109 17.08 11.45 -2.40
CA SER A 109 17.53 12.75 -1.94
C SER A 109 17.06 12.98 -0.49
N TRP A 110 18.03 13.10 0.41
CA TRP A 110 17.83 13.07 1.85
C TRP A 110 17.02 14.25 2.41
N ASP A 111 16.79 15.28 1.58
CA ASP A 111 16.15 16.55 1.94
C ASP A 111 14.68 16.66 1.48
N ALA A 112 14.15 15.66 0.75
CA ALA A 112 12.75 15.70 0.31
C ALA A 112 11.82 15.18 1.43
N VAL A 113 10.86 16.03 1.84
CA VAL A 113 9.81 15.72 2.83
C VAL A 113 8.91 14.55 2.38
N GLU A 114 8.83 14.31 1.08
CA GLU A 114 8.09 13.20 0.47
C GLU A 114 8.98 12.31 -0.39
N GLN A 115 8.66 11.00 -0.42
CA GLN A 115 9.28 10.07 -1.35
C GLN A 115 8.81 10.41 -2.78
N SER A 116 9.66 11.10 -3.53
CA SER A 116 9.42 11.37 -4.95
C SER A 116 9.85 10.17 -5.79
N ARG A 117 9.06 9.83 -6.80
CA ARG A 117 9.43 8.85 -7.83
C ARG A 117 10.07 9.58 -9.00
N GLU A 118 11.03 8.91 -9.63
CA GLU A 118 11.76 9.39 -10.79
C GLU A 118 11.84 8.32 -11.87
N LEU A 119 12.03 8.74 -13.11
CA LEU A 119 12.42 7.88 -14.22
C LEU A 119 13.91 7.99 -14.47
N ARG A 120 14.65 6.90 -14.24
CA ARG A 120 16.04 6.81 -14.69
C ARG A 120 16.07 6.54 -16.18
N ILE A 121 16.43 7.56 -16.95
CA ILE A 121 16.35 7.58 -18.40
C ILE A 121 17.21 6.46 -18.98
N LEU A 122 16.57 5.60 -19.78
CA LEU A 122 17.25 4.63 -20.64
C LEU A 122 17.26 5.12 -22.09
N ARG A 123 16.14 5.70 -22.53
CA ARG A 123 15.99 6.33 -23.85
C ARG A 123 15.15 7.59 -23.71
N ILE A 124 15.55 8.64 -24.41
CA ILE A 124 14.77 9.86 -24.60
C ILE A 124 14.81 10.21 -26.08
N SER A 125 13.67 10.59 -26.64
CA SER A 125 13.58 11.02 -28.04
C SER A 125 12.61 12.17 -28.15
N LYS A 126 12.99 13.21 -28.91
CA LYS A 126 12.08 14.27 -29.30
C LYS A 126 10.97 13.71 -30.18
N VAL A 127 9.77 14.23 -29.96
CA VAL A 127 8.56 13.91 -30.70
C VAL A 127 8.27 15.10 -31.62
N GLU A 128 8.20 14.85 -32.92
CA GLU A 128 7.97 15.89 -33.93
C GLU A 128 6.48 16.10 -34.23
N ASP A 129 5.66 15.04 -34.14
CA ASP A 129 4.22 15.13 -34.33
C ASP A 129 3.50 15.36 -33.00
N PRO A 130 2.84 16.51 -32.78
CA PRO A 130 2.13 16.78 -31.53
C PRO A 130 0.96 15.81 -31.28
N ASN A 131 0.42 15.14 -32.30
CA ASN A 131 -0.66 14.16 -32.12
C ASN A 131 -0.17 12.89 -31.39
N GLU A 132 1.13 12.63 -31.34
CA GLU A 132 1.72 11.50 -30.61
C GLU A 132 1.52 11.64 -29.09
N GLU A 133 1.41 12.87 -28.57
CA GLU A 133 1.05 13.09 -27.15
C GLU A 133 -0.37 12.60 -26.87
N PHE A 134 -1.33 12.99 -27.70
CA PHE A 134 -2.72 12.54 -27.57
C PHE A 134 -2.87 11.02 -27.82
N LEU A 135 -2.11 10.47 -28.78
CA LEU A 135 -2.05 9.04 -29.00
C LEU A 135 -1.50 8.30 -27.77
N HIS A 136 -0.44 8.84 -27.15
CA HIS A 136 0.11 8.30 -25.92
C HIS A 136 -0.95 8.29 -24.81
N TRP A 137 -1.65 9.41 -24.58
CA TRP A 137 -2.70 9.51 -23.57
C TRP A 137 -3.83 8.49 -23.79
N THR A 138 -4.28 8.37 -25.04
CA THR A 138 -5.31 7.39 -25.42
C THR A 138 -4.86 5.96 -25.10
N GLN A 139 -3.60 5.64 -25.45
CA GLN A 139 -3.03 4.33 -25.18
C GLN A 139 -2.84 4.07 -23.68
N VAL A 140 -2.53 5.08 -22.86
CA VAL A 140 -2.45 4.92 -21.40
C VAL A 140 -3.81 4.47 -20.86
N VAL A 141 -4.89 5.15 -21.24
CA VAL A 141 -6.25 4.83 -20.79
C VAL A 141 -6.68 3.43 -21.27
N GLU A 142 -6.42 3.10 -22.53
CA GLU A 142 -6.75 1.78 -23.08
C GLU A 142 -5.96 0.65 -22.40
N LEU A 143 -4.65 0.82 -22.23
CA LEU A 143 -3.78 -0.17 -21.60
C LEU A 143 -4.12 -0.35 -20.11
N GLU A 144 -4.51 0.73 -19.42
CA GLU A 144 -4.98 0.65 -18.04
C GLU A 144 -6.16 -0.32 -17.92
N GLN A 145 -7.18 -0.13 -18.75
CA GLN A 145 -8.40 -0.94 -18.71
C GLN A 145 -8.16 -2.36 -19.23
N ALA A 146 -7.45 -2.49 -20.35
CA ALA A 146 -7.32 -3.75 -21.08
C ALA A 146 -6.19 -4.66 -20.56
N CYS A 147 -5.15 -4.08 -19.96
CA CYS A 147 -3.93 -4.82 -19.59
C CYS A 147 -3.54 -4.68 -18.12
N TYR A 148 -3.51 -3.45 -17.58
CA TYR A 148 -2.97 -3.23 -16.23
C TYR A 148 -3.98 -3.69 -15.17
N SER A 149 -5.25 -3.35 -15.38
CA SER A 149 -6.36 -3.66 -14.49
C SER A 149 -7.18 -4.89 -14.91
N ALA A 150 -6.77 -5.57 -15.98
CA ALA A 150 -7.37 -6.84 -16.36
C ALA A 150 -6.96 -7.92 -15.33
N GLY A 151 -7.93 -8.70 -14.84
CA GLY A 151 -7.66 -9.91 -14.10
C GLY A 151 -6.79 -10.86 -14.94
N GLU A 152 -5.86 -11.60 -14.34
CA GLU A 152 -5.10 -12.63 -15.03
C GLU A 152 -6.09 -13.58 -15.75
N LYS A 153 -6.36 -13.35 -17.03
CA LYS A 153 -6.89 -14.40 -17.89
C LYS A 153 -5.82 -15.48 -17.83
N SER A 154 -6.19 -16.59 -17.21
CA SER A 154 -5.43 -17.84 -17.21
C SER A 154 -4.90 -18.07 -18.62
N PHE A 155 -3.62 -17.79 -18.82
CA PHE A 155 -2.89 -18.44 -19.89
C PHE A 155 -2.96 -19.93 -19.54
N SER A 156 -3.90 -20.61 -20.19
CA SER A 156 -4.14 -22.03 -20.08
C SER A 156 -2.92 -22.76 -20.63
N ALA A 157 -1.93 -22.95 -19.78
CA ALA A 157 -1.00 -24.05 -19.89
C ALA A 157 -1.50 -25.12 -18.93
N SER A 158 -2.15 -26.13 -19.51
CA SER A 158 -2.40 -27.43 -18.90
C SER A 158 -1.19 -27.90 -18.10
N ALA A 159 -1.35 -28.02 -16.78
CA ALA A 159 -0.60 -28.95 -15.95
C ALA A 159 -1.23 -29.02 -14.55
N GLY A 160 -1.96 -30.10 -14.30
CA GLY A 160 -1.96 -30.85 -13.04
C GLY A 160 -2.32 -30.11 -11.74
N ALA A 161 -3.54 -30.40 -11.26
CA ALA A 161 -3.88 -30.72 -9.88
C ALA A 161 -3.02 -30.16 -8.73
N GLY A 162 -3.66 -29.40 -7.85
CA GLY A 162 -3.16 -29.13 -6.50
C GLY A 162 -4.01 -28.08 -5.80
N SER A 163 -4.95 -28.54 -4.98
CA SER A 163 -5.65 -27.75 -3.97
C SER A 163 -4.66 -27.05 -3.04
N ASP A 164 -4.60 -25.72 -3.06
CA ASP A 164 -4.02 -24.92 -1.97
C ASP A 164 -4.73 -23.57 -1.92
N ALA A 165 -5.93 -23.59 -1.35
CA ALA A 165 -6.72 -22.41 -1.02
C ALA A 165 -6.72 -22.21 0.51
N GLN A 166 -5.56 -22.20 1.16
CA GLN A 166 -5.38 -21.80 2.56
C GLN A 166 -3.89 -21.45 2.79
N GLY A 167 -3.53 -20.17 2.68
CA GLY A 167 -2.12 -19.77 2.84
C GLY A 167 -1.89 -18.27 2.87
N GLY A 168 -2.55 -17.58 3.81
CA GLY A 168 -2.10 -16.24 4.18
C GLY A 168 -0.66 -16.29 4.72
N THR A 169 0.14 -15.27 4.47
CA THR A 169 1.52 -15.21 4.99
C THR A 169 1.54 -15.27 6.53
N HIS A 170 2.66 -15.66 7.15
CA HIS A 170 2.76 -15.72 8.63
C HIS A 170 2.39 -14.39 9.31
N TRP A 171 2.74 -13.24 8.71
CA TRP A 171 2.34 -11.92 9.20
C TRP A 171 0.83 -11.67 9.06
N GLU A 172 0.23 -11.99 7.92
CA GLU A 172 -1.22 -11.83 7.72
C GLU A 172 -2.03 -12.66 8.72
N ASN A 173 -1.54 -13.84 9.10
CA ASN A 173 -2.16 -14.67 10.12
C ASN A 173 -2.10 -14.02 11.51
N ILE A 174 -0.95 -13.43 11.88
CA ILE A 174 -0.80 -12.67 13.12
C ILE A 174 -1.69 -11.43 13.11
N ALA A 175 -1.70 -10.67 12.00
CA ALA A 175 -2.50 -9.47 11.86
C ALA A 175 -4.01 -9.77 11.96
N ARG A 176 -4.47 -10.84 11.30
CA ARG A 176 -5.85 -11.32 11.39
C ARG A 176 -6.21 -11.70 12.82
N GLU A 177 -5.31 -12.38 13.52
CA GLU A 177 -5.54 -12.75 14.91
C GLU A 177 -5.63 -11.53 15.83
N ALA A 178 -4.72 -10.58 15.67
CA ALA A 178 -4.74 -9.32 16.39
C ALA A 178 -6.05 -8.54 16.14
N PHE A 179 -6.53 -8.52 14.89
CA PHE A 179 -7.78 -7.87 14.50
C PHE A 179 -9.01 -8.45 15.23
N PHE A 180 -9.15 -9.78 15.25
CA PHE A 180 -10.33 -10.46 15.79
C PHE A 180 -10.27 -10.73 17.29
N ARG A 181 -9.08 -11.02 17.83
CA ARG A 181 -8.92 -11.53 19.21
C ARG A 181 -8.19 -10.56 20.14
N LEU A 182 -7.66 -9.48 19.59
CA LEU A 182 -6.79 -8.56 20.33
C LEU A 182 -5.57 -9.26 20.96
N THR A 183 -5.11 -10.37 20.39
CA THR A 183 -4.00 -11.19 20.90
C THR A 183 -3.05 -11.58 19.79
N ILE A 184 -1.83 -11.95 20.16
CA ILE A 184 -0.87 -12.63 19.29
C ILE A 184 -0.57 -13.98 19.92
N ASP A 185 -0.77 -15.07 19.18
CA ASP A 185 -0.38 -16.41 19.61
C ASP A 185 1.14 -16.50 19.82
N PRO A 186 1.62 -16.96 21.00
CA PRO A 186 3.05 -17.05 21.28
C PRO A 186 3.81 -17.96 20.31
N SER A 187 3.19 -19.03 19.82
CA SER A 187 3.82 -19.98 18.90
C SER A 187 4.01 -19.33 17.53
N ARG A 188 3.01 -18.61 17.03
CA ARG A 188 3.09 -17.84 15.79
C ARG A 188 4.08 -16.69 15.87
N LYS A 189 4.15 -16.03 17.03
CA LYS A 189 5.17 -15.01 17.31
C LYS A 189 6.56 -15.62 17.18
N GLN A 190 6.83 -16.73 17.87
CA GLN A 190 8.12 -17.42 17.81
C GLN A 190 8.47 -17.90 16.40
N GLU A 191 7.50 -18.48 15.69
CA GLU A 191 7.67 -18.91 14.30
C GLU A 191 8.05 -17.72 13.41
N PHE A 192 7.34 -16.60 13.50
CA PHE A 192 7.64 -15.39 12.73
C PHE A 192 9.03 -14.84 13.03
N LEU A 193 9.41 -14.80 14.31
CA LEU A 193 10.71 -14.30 14.76
C LEU A 193 11.89 -15.22 14.35
N GLY A 194 11.66 -16.53 14.26
CA GLY A 194 12.68 -17.52 13.91
C GLY A 194 13.05 -17.60 12.42
N ARG A 195 12.38 -16.81 11.56
CA ARG A 195 12.57 -16.88 10.10
C ARG A 195 13.84 -16.18 9.63
N ARG A 196 14.53 -16.81 8.67
CA ARG A 196 15.74 -16.25 8.03
C ARG A 196 15.45 -15.08 7.10
N ASP A 197 14.23 -15.00 6.56
CA ASP A 197 13.78 -13.95 5.64
C ASP A 197 12.99 -12.84 6.34
N ARG A 198 13.07 -12.74 7.68
CA ARG A 198 12.34 -11.73 8.45
C ARG A 198 12.82 -10.31 8.12
N ASP A 199 11.88 -9.37 8.13
CA ASP A 199 12.24 -7.95 8.07
C ASP A 199 13.06 -7.57 9.31
N ARG A 200 14.06 -6.71 9.12
CA ARG A 200 14.96 -6.24 10.19
C ARG A 200 14.23 -5.54 11.35
N HIS A 201 12.99 -5.09 11.13
CA HIS A 201 12.13 -4.45 12.13
C HIS A 201 11.01 -5.37 12.65
N GLY A 202 11.06 -6.68 12.37
CA GLY A 202 10.03 -7.64 12.77
C GLY A 202 9.83 -7.74 14.29
N ASP A 203 10.90 -7.66 15.06
CA ASP A 203 10.86 -7.68 16.53
C ASP A 203 10.07 -6.45 17.05
N MET A 204 10.46 -5.24 16.61
CA MET A 204 9.80 -3.98 16.96
C MET A 204 8.34 -3.91 16.49
N LEU A 205 8.01 -4.50 15.33
CA LEU A 205 6.64 -4.59 14.82
C LEU A 205 5.73 -5.34 15.80
N LEU A 206 6.18 -6.50 16.27
CA LEU A 206 5.40 -7.34 17.18
C LEU A 206 5.29 -6.73 18.57
N GLU A 207 6.37 -6.17 19.11
CA GLU A 207 6.35 -5.48 20.40
C GLU A 207 5.42 -4.26 20.40
N THR A 208 5.47 -3.47 19.32
CA THR A 208 4.59 -2.32 19.16
C THR A 208 3.13 -2.76 19.06
N LEU A 209 2.85 -3.80 18.26
CA LEU A 209 1.50 -4.35 18.13
C LEU A 209 0.99 -4.87 19.48
N GLU A 210 1.78 -5.66 20.22
CA GLU A 210 1.40 -6.16 21.56
C GLU A 210 1.10 -5.01 22.53
N SER A 211 1.91 -3.95 22.51
CA SER A 211 1.63 -2.78 23.34
C SER A 211 0.30 -2.12 22.97
N ILE A 212 -0.01 -1.98 21.67
CA ILE A 212 -1.28 -1.39 21.22
C ILE A 212 -2.46 -2.29 21.61
N LEU A 213 -2.34 -3.60 21.40
CA LEU A 213 -3.39 -4.56 21.77
C LEU A 213 -3.65 -4.58 23.28
N ASN A 214 -2.60 -4.47 24.10
CA ASN A 214 -2.74 -4.34 25.55
C ASN A 214 -3.47 -3.05 25.93
N LYS A 215 -3.13 -1.92 25.29
CA LYS A 215 -3.83 -0.64 25.50
C LYS A 215 -5.33 -0.75 25.16
N GLN A 216 -5.67 -1.45 24.07
CA GLN A 216 -7.06 -1.71 23.68
C GLN A 216 -7.81 -2.59 24.69
N LYS A 217 -7.16 -3.58 25.28
CA LYS A 217 -7.78 -4.46 26.30
C LYS A 217 -8.04 -3.74 27.63
N THR A 218 -7.14 -2.83 27.99
CA THR A 218 -7.25 -2.05 29.24
C THR A 218 -8.24 -0.90 29.13
N SER A 219 -8.45 -0.39 27.91
CA SER A 219 -9.51 0.57 27.60
C SER A 219 -10.84 -0.19 27.48
N SER A 220 -11.97 0.40 27.91
CA SER A 220 -13.28 -0.23 27.70
C SER A 220 -13.43 -0.65 26.24
N THR A 221 -13.88 -1.87 25.98
CA THR A 221 -13.90 -2.53 24.66
C THR A 221 -14.74 -1.82 23.59
N THR A 222 -15.41 -0.73 23.95
CA THR A 222 -16.33 0.06 23.13
C THR A 222 -15.64 1.14 22.30
N GLU A 223 -14.45 1.62 22.68
CA GLU A 223 -13.74 2.68 21.95
C GLU A 223 -12.40 2.17 21.41
N ALA A 224 -12.03 2.65 20.22
CA ALA A 224 -10.75 2.31 19.60
C ALA A 224 -9.61 2.94 20.41
N ALA A 225 -8.54 2.17 20.65
CA ALA A 225 -7.37 2.69 21.34
C ALA A 225 -6.65 3.72 20.47
N ASP A 226 -6.48 4.92 21.03
CA ASP A 226 -5.63 5.96 20.46
C ASP A 226 -4.15 5.55 20.54
N VAL A 227 -3.43 5.82 19.47
CA VAL A 227 -2.00 5.56 19.33
C VAL A 227 -1.36 6.80 18.73
N VAL A 228 -0.48 7.44 19.48
CA VAL A 228 0.30 8.61 19.03
C VAL A 228 1.76 8.18 18.89
N PHE A 229 2.42 8.56 17.80
CA PHE A 229 3.81 8.15 17.55
C PHE A 229 4.76 8.67 18.64
N SER A 230 4.53 9.89 19.15
CA SER A 230 5.33 10.50 20.21
C SER A 230 5.32 9.70 21.50
N ASP A 231 4.19 9.08 21.85
CA ASP A 231 4.05 8.30 23.10
C ASP A 231 4.93 7.05 23.07
N LEU A 232 5.07 6.42 21.90
CA LEU A 232 5.93 5.26 21.70
C LEU A 232 7.42 5.63 21.67
N MET A 233 7.74 6.83 21.20
CA MET A 233 9.09 7.37 21.28
C MET A 233 9.50 7.65 22.74
N ALA A 234 8.61 8.25 23.53
CA ALA A 234 8.89 8.68 24.92
C ALA A 234 9.09 7.52 25.91
N ARG A 235 8.43 6.36 25.71
CA ARG A 235 8.54 5.20 26.62
C ARG A 235 9.97 4.67 26.79
N GLU A 236 10.77 4.71 25.73
CA GLU A 236 12.17 4.23 25.77
C GLU A 236 13.18 5.35 26.04
N ASP A 237 12.83 6.63 25.87
CA ASP A 237 13.67 7.72 26.37
C ASP A 237 13.81 7.61 27.91
N TYR A 238 12.79 7.05 28.60
CA TYR A 238 12.85 6.66 30.02
C TYR A 238 13.80 5.46 30.28
N ASP A 239 13.82 4.45 29.39
CA ASP A 239 14.64 3.23 29.52
C ASP A 239 16.10 3.40 29.02
N ALA A 240 16.37 4.42 28.21
CA ALA A 240 17.70 4.75 27.69
C ALA A 240 18.49 5.67 28.64
N VAL A 241 17.79 6.56 29.36
CA VAL A 241 18.39 7.41 30.41
C VAL A 241 18.96 6.57 31.55
N THR A 242 18.40 5.38 31.81
CA THR A 242 18.91 4.42 32.80
C THR A 242 20.11 3.59 32.30
N ASN A 243 20.33 3.48 30.97
CA ASN A 243 21.30 2.57 30.37
C ASN A 243 22.44 3.23 29.56
N GLY A 244 22.59 4.55 29.62
CA GLY A 244 23.84 5.25 29.29
C GLY A 244 24.39 5.07 27.86
N ASN A 245 23.54 5.07 26.83
CA ASN A 245 23.97 4.84 25.44
C ASN A 245 23.76 6.06 24.51
N ASN A 246 24.67 6.25 23.54
CA ASN A 246 24.72 7.36 22.57
C ASN A 246 23.37 7.63 21.86
N GLY A 247 22.61 8.61 22.35
CA GLY A 247 21.16 8.76 22.06
C GLY A 247 20.77 9.32 20.68
N ALA A 248 21.62 10.10 20.01
CA ALA A 248 21.18 10.86 18.83
C ALA A 248 21.08 10.03 17.52
N VAL A 249 22.05 9.16 17.25
CA VAL A 249 22.05 8.28 16.06
C VAL A 249 21.00 7.16 16.20
N ASN A 250 20.82 6.67 17.43
CA ASN A 250 19.83 5.65 17.77
C ASN A 250 18.40 6.18 17.60
N LYS A 251 18.12 7.43 17.99
CA LYS A 251 16.81 8.07 17.84
C LYS A 251 16.34 8.16 16.39
N LYS A 252 17.20 8.56 15.44
CA LYS A 252 16.84 8.61 14.01
C LYS A 252 16.56 7.24 13.40
N LEU A 253 17.34 6.23 13.76
CA LEU A 253 17.12 4.85 13.30
C LEU A 253 15.79 4.28 13.85
N ARG A 254 15.50 4.58 15.11
CA ARG A 254 14.25 4.18 15.77
C ARG A 254 13.02 4.86 15.20
N ILE A 255 13.09 6.16 14.90
CA ILE A 255 12.01 6.88 14.19
C ILE A 255 11.69 6.17 12.86
N ARG A 256 12.72 5.82 12.08
CA ARG A 256 12.52 5.11 10.80
C ARG A 256 11.92 3.72 10.99
N ALA A 257 12.34 3.00 12.03
CA ALA A 257 11.80 1.69 12.36
C ALA A 257 10.32 1.77 12.76
N LEU A 258 9.95 2.73 13.63
CA LEU A 258 8.56 2.94 14.03
C LEU A 258 7.69 3.43 12.86
N GLN A 259 8.20 4.30 11.99
CA GLN A 259 7.49 4.71 10.76
C GLN A 259 7.20 3.50 9.86
N TYR A 260 8.16 2.58 9.74
CA TYR A 260 7.96 1.32 9.03
C TYR A 260 6.89 0.45 9.71
N VAL A 261 6.93 0.30 11.03
CA VAL A 261 5.94 -0.46 11.81
C VAL A 261 4.54 0.10 11.61
N PHE A 262 4.34 1.41 11.77
CA PHE A 262 3.04 2.06 11.57
C PHE A 262 2.53 1.90 10.14
N ARG A 263 3.43 1.96 9.15
CA ARG A 263 3.09 1.67 7.75
C ARG A 263 2.62 0.24 7.57
N MET A 264 3.29 -0.74 8.17
CA MET A 264 2.91 -2.15 8.10
C MET A 264 1.55 -2.42 8.73
N LEU A 265 1.29 -1.84 9.91
CA LEU A 265 0.01 -1.96 10.59
C LEU A 265 -1.14 -1.29 9.81
N ARG A 266 -0.91 -0.09 9.23
CA ARG A 266 -1.89 0.57 8.36
C ARG A 266 -2.19 -0.22 7.09
N ARG A 267 -1.14 -0.77 6.45
CA ARG A 267 -1.29 -1.62 5.24
C ARG A 267 -2.08 -2.90 5.53
N ALA A 268 -1.89 -3.49 6.71
CA ALA A 268 -2.64 -4.66 7.14
C ALA A 268 -4.10 -4.35 7.51
N GLY A 269 -4.51 -3.08 7.55
CA GLY A 269 -5.85 -2.68 7.99
C GLY A 269 -6.04 -2.71 9.50
N LEU A 270 -4.94 -2.67 10.29
CA LEU A 270 -4.98 -2.64 11.76
C LEU A 270 -4.92 -1.24 12.33
N LEU A 271 -4.32 -0.27 11.62
CA LEU A 271 -4.26 1.12 12.06
C LEU A 271 -4.91 2.04 11.03
N PHE A 272 -5.54 3.10 11.51
CA PHE A 272 -5.98 4.24 10.71
C PHE A 272 -5.42 5.52 11.29
N LEU A 273 -4.90 6.41 10.43
CA LEU A 273 -4.52 7.77 10.82
C LEU A 273 -5.79 8.62 10.81
N GLU A 274 -6.26 9.00 11.98
CA GLU A 274 -7.52 9.72 12.16
C GLU A 274 -7.32 11.24 12.10
N ASP A 275 -6.25 11.73 12.72
CA ASP A 275 -5.87 13.15 12.71
C ASP A 275 -4.39 13.28 12.38
N ASP A 276 -4.09 13.87 11.22
CA ASP A 276 -2.73 14.11 10.74
C ASP A 276 -2.02 15.22 11.53
N GLN A 277 -2.75 16.22 12.02
CA GLN A 277 -2.18 17.32 12.79
C GLN A 277 -1.76 16.88 14.19
N ALA A 278 -2.57 16.02 14.81
CA ALA A 278 -2.30 15.45 16.13
C ALA A 278 -1.51 14.12 16.08
N ASP A 279 -1.17 13.62 14.88
CA ASP A 279 -0.57 12.31 14.65
C ASP A 279 -1.35 11.16 15.35
N ARG A 280 -2.67 11.33 15.46
CA ARG A 280 -3.55 10.40 16.16
C ARG A 280 -3.92 9.24 15.26
N HIS A 281 -3.49 8.04 15.64
CA HIS A 281 -3.88 6.80 15.01
C HIS A 281 -4.84 6.03 15.90
N ILE A 282 -5.74 5.23 15.30
CA ILE A 282 -6.63 4.34 16.03
C ILE A 282 -6.43 2.89 15.60
N LEU A 283 -6.53 1.97 16.56
CA LEU A 283 -6.56 0.53 16.28
C LEU A 283 -7.92 0.14 15.69
N LEU A 284 -7.91 -0.31 14.44
CA LEU A 284 -9.07 -0.92 13.80
C LEU A 284 -9.16 -2.37 14.26
N SER A 285 -9.99 -2.64 15.26
CA SER A 285 -10.32 -3.99 15.70
C SER A 285 -11.73 -4.39 15.30
N PHE A 286 -12.00 -5.70 15.27
CA PHE A 286 -13.34 -6.20 14.98
C PHE A 286 -14.36 -5.67 15.99
N GLU A 287 -14.12 -5.90 17.29
CA GLU A 287 -15.10 -5.61 18.35
C GLU A 287 -15.34 -4.11 18.52
N ALA A 288 -14.28 -3.29 18.56
CA ALA A 288 -14.42 -1.87 18.88
C ALA A 288 -14.82 -1.01 17.67
N VAL A 289 -14.48 -1.42 16.44
CA VAL A 289 -14.58 -0.54 15.26
C VAL A 289 -15.43 -1.13 14.14
N LEU A 290 -15.07 -2.31 13.61
CA LEU A 290 -15.75 -2.83 12.43
C LEU A 290 -17.16 -3.35 12.75
N LYS A 291 -17.34 -4.08 13.85
CA LYS A 291 -18.63 -4.61 14.30
C LYS A 291 -19.70 -3.52 14.44
N PRO A 292 -19.49 -2.43 15.20
CA PRO A 292 -20.49 -1.36 15.29
C PRO A 292 -20.77 -0.70 13.94
N ALA A 293 -19.76 -0.54 13.07
CA ALA A 293 -19.97 -0.01 11.72
C ALA A 293 -20.84 -0.91 10.83
N LEU A 294 -20.60 -2.22 10.85
CA LEU A 294 -21.40 -3.21 10.13
C LEU A 294 -22.85 -3.24 10.63
N LEU A 295 -23.04 -3.28 11.95
CA LEU A 295 -24.39 -3.31 12.54
C LEU A 295 -25.15 -2.02 12.26
N GLN A 296 -24.50 -0.85 12.33
CA GLN A 296 -25.14 0.41 11.97
C GLN A 296 -25.55 0.42 10.49
N PHE A 297 -24.67 -0.04 9.60
CA PHE A 297 -24.97 -0.06 8.17
C PHE A 297 -26.13 -0.99 7.82
N LEU A 298 -26.19 -2.18 8.43
CA LEU A 298 -27.31 -3.11 8.25
C LEU A 298 -28.62 -2.58 8.86
N ARG A 299 -28.55 -1.77 9.93
CA ARG A 299 -29.74 -1.10 10.51
C ARG A 299 -30.39 -0.16 9.52
N ASP A 300 -29.58 0.56 8.76
CA ASP A 300 -30.06 1.52 7.77
C ASP A 300 -30.62 0.83 6.50
N HIS A 301 -30.42 -0.49 6.36
CA HIS A 301 -30.84 -1.29 5.20
C HIS A 301 -31.63 -2.55 5.63
N PRO A 302 -32.88 -2.39 6.10
CA PRO A 302 -33.70 -3.51 6.59
C PRO A 302 -34.07 -4.53 5.50
N GLY A 303 -33.92 -4.17 4.22
CA GLY A 303 -34.11 -5.06 3.07
C GLY A 303 -32.99 -6.10 2.88
N GLY A 304 -31.94 -6.03 3.69
CA GLY A 304 -30.79 -6.92 3.64
C GLY A 304 -29.86 -6.64 2.47
N LEU A 305 -28.60 -6.99 2.64
CA LEU A 305 -27.56 -6.67 1.67
C LEU A 305 -26.66 -7.88 1.42
N SER A 306 -26.17 -7.98 0.20
CA SER A 306 -25.17 -8.96 -0.19
C SER A 306 -23.79 -8.56 0.33
N VAL A 307 -22.88 -9.54 0.42
CA VAL A 307 -21.48 -9.29 0.83
C VAL A 307 -20.82 -8.19 -0.01
N PRO A 308 -20.93 -8.15 -1.35
CA PRO A 308 -20.31 -7.09 -2.15
C PRO A 308 -20.84 -5.69 -1.80
N GLU A 309 -22.14 -5.54 -1.59
CA GLU A 309 -22.75 -4.24 -1.24
C GLU A 309 -22.28 -3.75 0.13
N ILE A 310 -22.22 -4.65 1.12
CA ILE A 310 -21.69 -4.35 2.45
C ILE A 310 -20.21 -3.98 2.35
N ALA A 311 -19.44 -4.77 1.60
CA ALA A 311 -18.02 -4.58 1.47
C ALA A 311 -17.68 -3.25 0.80
N ASP A 312 -18.39 -2.88 -0.27
CA ASP A 312 -18.18 -1.61 -0.95
C ASP A 312 -18.58 -0.42 -0.06
N ALA A 313 -19.72 -0.49 0.63
CA ALA A 313 -20.14 0.57 1.55
C ALA A 313 -19.16 0.79 2.72
N ILE A 314 -18.61 -0.30 3.28
CA ILE A 314 -17.60 -0.22 4.34
C ILE A 314 -16.29 0.36 3.79
N MET A 315 -15.80 -0.15 2.66
CA MET A 315 -14.51 0.28 2.08
C MET A 315 -14.50 1.71 1.53
N ILE A 316 -15.67 2.29 1.20
CA ILE A 316 -15.78 3.71 0.84
C ILE A 316 -15.43 4.63 2.03
N GLN A 317 -15.66 4.17 3.27
CA GLN A 317 -15.29 4.95 4.45
C GLN A 317 -13.76 5.01 4.58
N LYS A 318 -13.20 6.23 4.70
CA LYS A 318 -11.75 6.47 4.77
C LYS A 318 -11.03 5.54 5.77
N ARG A 319 -11.65 5.31 6.94
CA ARG A 319 -11.10 4.46 8.02
C ARG A 319 -10.95 2.97 7.66
N PHE A 320 -11.73 2.45 6.71
CA PHE A 320 -11.71 1.03 6.35
C PHE A 320 -11.11 0.79 4.95
N LYS A 321 -10.54 1.81 4.31
CA LYS A 321 -10.00 1.71 2.93
C LYS A 321 -8.97 0.59 2.75
N CYS A 322 -8.23 0.26 3.81
CA CYS A 322 -7.20 -0.77 3.82
C CYS A 322 -7.65 -2.11 4.42
N ILE A 323 -8.91 -2.25 4.85
CA ILE A 323 -9.36 -3.50 5.47
C ILE A 323 -9.47 -4.62 4.42
N PRO A 324 -8.93 -5.83 4.68
CA PRO A 324 -9.09 -6.95 3.76
C PRO A 324 -10.55 -7.38 3.63
N LEU A 325 -11.01 -7.67 2.40
CA LEU A 325 -12.36 -8.19 2.14
C LEU A 325 -12.65 -9.45 2.96
N GLN A 326 -11.67 -10.35 3.05
CA GLN A 326 -11.79 -11.59 3.82
C GLN A 326 -12.09 -11.32 5.31
N TRP A 327 -11.61 -10.20 5.87
CA TRP A 327 -11.93 -9.83 7.25
C TRP A 327 -13.39 -9.38 7.36
N ILE A 328 -13.93 -8.65 6.38
CA ILE A 328 -15.36 -8.30 6.33
C ILE A 328 -16.22 -9.56 6.23
N GLU A 329 -15.89 -10.49 5.34
CA GLU A 329 -16.59 -11.77 5.18
C GLU A 329 -16.57 -12.59 6.48
N THR A 330 -15.38 -12.73 7.08
CA THR A 330 -15.20 -13.45 8.35
C THR A 330 -16.00 -12.75 9.46
N SER A 331 -16.00 -11.42 9.50
CA SER A 331 -16.79 -10.63 10.44
C SER A 331 -18.29 -10.86 10.28
N LEU A 332 -18.83 -10.91 9.06
CA LEU A 332 -20.23 -11.25 8.82
C LEU A 332 -20.54 -12.66 9.30
N GLY A 333 -19.64 -13.62 9.08
CA GLY A 333 -19.74 -14.97 9.65
C GLY A 333 -19.79 -14.96 11.17
N HIS A 334 -18.92 -14.19 11.83
CA HIS A 334 -18.95 -14.01 13.29
C HIS A 334 -20.27 -13.41 13.77
N LEU A 335 -20.79 -12.37 13.12
CA LEU A 335 -22.06 -11.75 13.47
C LEU A 335 -23.24 -12.71 13.30
N PHE A 336 -23.22 -13.54 12.25
CA PHE A 336 -24.19 -14.60 12.04
C PHE A 336 -24.12 -15.67 13.13
N THR A 337 -22.94 -16.19 13.45
CA THR A 337 -22.75 -17.17 14.55
C THR A 337 -23.15 -16.60 15.90
N SER A 338 -22.91 -15.30 16.15
CA SER A 338 -23.33 -14.59 17.36
C SER A 338 -24.82 -14.18 17.35
N GLN A 339 -25.59 -14.58 16.34
CA GLN A 339 -27.03 -14.28 16.18
C GLN A 339 -27.37 -12.78 16.17
N LEU A 340 -26.42 -11.92 15.82
CA LEU A 340 -26.65 -10.48 15.65
C LEU A 340 -27.19 -10.15 14.25
N VAL A 341 -26.94 -11.04 13.29
CA VAL A 341 -27.34 -10.91 11.89
C VAL A 341 -27.94 -12.24 11.43
N VAL A 342 -28.97 -12.18 10.58
CA VAL A 342 -29.60 -13.32 9.92
C VAL A 342 -29.15 -13.36 8.47
N GLN A 343 -28.89 -14.56 7.95
CA GLN A 343 -28.59 -14.80 6.55
C GLN A 343 -29.79 -15.52 5.90
N ARG A 344 -30.24 -15.04 4.73
CA ARG A 344 -31.16 -15.80 3.87
C ARG A 344 -30.37 -16.51 2.77
N ASP A 345 -30.76 -17.74 2.45
CA ASP A 345 -30.03 -18.56 1.48
C ASP A 345 -30.18 -18.07 0.04
N GLU A 346 -31.32 -17.49 -0.34
CA GLU A 346 -31.50 -16.83 -1.65
C GLU A 346 -32.39 -15.58 -1.58
N PRO A 347 -31.90 -14.40 -2.04
CA PRO A 347 -30.49 -14.09 -2.30
C PRO A 347 -29.68 -14.12 -0.99
N HIS A 348 -28.37 -14.41 -1.06
CA HIS A 348 -27.42 -14.44 0.09
C HIS A 348 -27.29 -13.07 0.77
N LEU A 349 -28.34 -12.69 1.48
CA LEU A 349 -28.52 -11.37 2.09
C LEU A 349 -28.37 -11.46 3.59
N PHE A 350 -27.68 -10.47 4.15
CA PHE A 350 -27.50 -10.29 5.59
C PHE A 350 -28.43 -9.19 6.10
N PHE A 351 -29.11 -9.48 7.22
CA PHE A 351 -30.08 -8.59 7.87
C PHE A 351 -29.78 -8.49 9.36
N LEU A 352 -30.06 -7.35 10.00
CA LEU A 352 -30.15 -7.36 11.45
C LEU A 352 -31.30 -8.25 11.91
N LYS A 353 -31.08 -8.98 13.00
CA LYS A 353 -32.11 -9.76 13.66
C LYS A 353 -33.19 -8.87 14.28
#